data_AF-A0A3A1XLW4-F1
#
_entry.id   AF-A0A3A1XLW4-F1
#
_cell.length_a   1.000
_cell.length_b   1.000
_cell.length_c   1.000
_cell.angle_alpha   90.00
_cell.angle_beta   90.00
_cell.angle_gamma   90.00
#
_symmetry.space_group_name_H-M   'P 1'
#
loop_
_entity.id
_entity.type
_entity.pdbx_description
1 polymer ?
#
loop_
_entity_poly.entity_id
_entity_poly.type
_entity_poly.pdbx_seq_one_letter_code
_entity_poly.pdbx_strand_id
1 'polypeptide(L)'
;MCKQRNLGDMWFFKRLKCGCARIGVYIGIIAFISVAIVAALLPLNSIAYAKNSYNAAKGLHIANVSVMTKQKTVRTQGEYMFTKRSASLLITFDGLDASEIRNAHKATVSVGRYQIVSAKADLAKTEAVSSLVNIRYKIRPRVLGIVRVELQKEGIYDLQDISIRLAAVTMHPKRIWGGADSNPHVSKQTNYISNENRLSSNKLRSRKPILSIPDSVLNASDLTKDNSYSKRSRYIVIDKTAPRLSVSYDNNASYEGKYFRNNRASRILIQDDSFVFSYLLHDSFPIAKVFADGKQVMVLTAKSFKNDGVHTNVWYADVSFSGDASWDVRYCVEDLSGNVSSSISNKFIIDTLAPTVSITGVQQGGAYSHAVVPTLVIK
;
A
#
# COMPACT_ATOMS: atom_id res chain seq x y z
N MET A 1 -64.32 6.64 -36.45
CA MET A 1 -63.10 5.87 -36.82
C MET A 1 -62.48 5.36 -35.52
N CYS A 2 -62.91 4.26 -34.92
CA CYS A 2 -62.78 2.86 -35.34
C CYS A 2 -61.31 2.48 -35.61
N LYS A 3 -60.62 1.83 -34.65
CA LYS A 3 -60.55 0.36 -34.56
C LYS A 3 -59.81 -0.13 -33.32
N GLN A 4 -60.48 -1.00 -32.57
CA GLN A 4 -59.91 -1.99 -31.64
C GLN A 4 -59.17 -3.11 -32.40
N ARG A 5 -58.31 -3.85 -31.67
CA ARG A 5 -58.31 -5.33 -31.44
C ARG A 5 -57.11 -5.64 -30.52
N ASN A 6 -57.24 -6.17 -29.29
CA ASN A 6 -57.66 -7.52 -28.83
C ASN A 6 -56.88 -8.66 -29.53
N LEU A 7 -56.46 -9.78 -28.93
CA LEU A 7 -56.57 -10.39 -27.60
C LEU A 7 -55.76 -11.72 -27.67
N GLY A 8 -55.45 -12.28 -26.50
CA GLY A 8 -55.34 -13.73 -26.27
C GLY A 8 -53.91 -14.30 -26.23
N ASP A 9 -53.55 -15.26 -25.39
CA ASP A 9 -54.23 -16.00 -24.31
C ASP A 9 -53.09 -16.65 -23.50
N MET A 10 -53.08 -16.60 -22.17
CA MET A 10 -53.54 -17.65 -21.24
C MET A 10 -52.98 -19.07 -21.49
N TRP A 11 -52.29 -19.62 -20.49
CA TRP A 11 -52.63 -20.84 -19.70
C TRP A 11 -51.41 -21.22 -18.82
N PHE A 12 -51.43 -21.19 -17.48
CA PHE A 12 -52.13 -21.96 -16.43
C PHE A 12 -51.53 -23.35 -16.06
N PHE A 13 -51.38 -23.53 -14.73
CA PHE A 13 -51.11 -24.75 -13.93
C PHE A 13 -49.66 -25.29 -13.91
N LYS A 14 -49.09 -25.79 -12.80
CA LYS A 14 -49.69 -26.36 -11.59
C LYS A 14 -48.66 -26.40 -10.44
N ARG A 15 -49.11 -26.08 -9.23
CA ARG A 15 -48.51 -26.49 -7.95
C ARG A 15 -48.38 -28.02 -7.89
N LEU A 16 -47.33 -28.51 -7.22
CA LEU A 16 -47.45 -29.69 -6.35
C LEU A 16 -46.57 -29.55 -5.11
N LYS A 17 -47.22 -29.84 -3.98
CA LYS A 17 -46.73 -29.86 -2.60
C LYS A 17 -46.34 -31.30 -2.23
N CYS A 18 -45.54 -31.38 -1.17
CA CYS A 18 -45.41 -32.47 -0.18
C CYS A 18 -44.46 -33.65 -0.49
N GLY A 19 -43.72 -34.05 0.56
CA GLY A 19 -43.47 -35.46 0.84
C GLY A 19 -42.04 -35.84 1.26
N CYS A 20 -41.75 -35.67 2.55
CA CYS A 20 -40.83 -36.43 3.42
C CYS A 20 -39.90 -37.53 2.88
N ALA A 21 -38.69 -37.50 3.46
CA ALA A 21 -37.93 -38.63 4.06
C ALA A 21 -36.82 -39.35 3.25
N ARG A 22 -35.61 -39.11 3.77
CA ARG A 22 -34.64 -40.10 4.32
C ARG A 22 -33.49 -40.64 3.45
N ILE A 23 -32.31 -40.49 4.07
CA ILE A 23 -31.10 -41.35 4.08
C ILE A 23 -29.98 -40.97 3.10
N GLY A 24 -28.85 -40.61 3.70
CA GLY A 24 -27.57 -40.34 3.04
C GLY A 24 -26.55 -39.77 4.02
N VAL A 25 -26.22 -40.56 5.06
CA VAL A 25 -25.09 -40.34 5.98
C VAL A 25 -23.80 -40.24 5.15
N TYR A 26 -22.90 -39.30 5.46
CA TYR A 26 -21.44 -39.53 5.57
C TYR A 26 -20.69 -38.29 6.10
N ILE A 27 -20.09 -38.51 7.28
CA ILE A 27 -18.76 -38.06 7.73
C ILE A 27 -18.45 -36.55 7.91
N GLY A 28 -18.33 -36.20 9.19
CA GLY A 28 -17.05 -35.71 9.73
C GLY A 28 -16.82 -34.21 9.70
N ILE A 29 -17.39 -33.47 10.65
CA ILE A 29 -16.90 -32.12 10.98
C ILE A 29 -16.67 -32.03 12.50
N ILE A 30 -15.39 -31.91 12.82
CA ILE A 30 -14.79 -31.70 14.13
C ILE A 30 -15.30 -30.37 14.71
N ALA A 31 -15.86 -30.42 15.91
CA ALA A 31 -16.29 -29.26 16.67
C ALA A 31 -15.12 -28.66 17.47
N PHE A 32 -15.01 -27.35 17.36
CA PHE A 32 -14.25 -26.38 18.13
C PHE A 32 -14.09 -26.69 19.63
N ILE A 33 -12.87 -26.55 20.17
CA ILE A 33 -12.62 -25.80 21.42
C ILE A 33 -11.36 -24.92 21.28
N SER A 34 -11.52 -23.72 21.80
CA SER A 34 -10.71 -22.50 21.83
C SER A 34 -9.42 -22.50 22.64
N VAL A 35 -8.67 -21.39 22.46
CA VAL A 35 -7.68 -20.74 23.37
C VAL A 35 -6.21 -21.03 23.05
N ALA A 36 -5.51 -20.06 22.45
CA ALA A 36 -4.51 -19.23 23.15
C ALA A 36 -3.72 -18.34 22.16
N ILE A 37 -3.77 -17.05 22.44
CA ILE A 37 -2.91 -15.98 21.93
C ILE A 37 -1.45 -16.29 22.32
N VAL A 38 -0.53 -16.36 21.35
CA VAL A 38 0.69 -15.54 21.22
C VAL A 38 1.29 -15.87 19.84
N ALA A 39 0.76 -15.24 18.78
CA ALA A 39 1.53 -15.12 17.55
C ALA A 39 2.54 -14.00 17.79
N ALA A 40 3.74 -14.36 18.23
CA ALA A 40 4.89 -13.48 18.14
C ALA A 40 5.11 -13.21 16.64
N LEU A 41 4.55 -12.09 16.16
CA LEU A 41 4.81 -11.52 14.85
C LEU A 41 6.30 -11.15 14.79
N LEU A 42 7.12 -12.12 14.36
CA LEU A 42 8.44 -11.84 13.85
C LEU A 42 8.28 -10.97 12.60
N PRO A 43 9.01 -9.84 12.47
CA PRO A 43 9.00 -9.10 11.23
C PRO A 43 9.64 -9.99 10.15
N LEU A 44 8.84 -10.41 9.18
CA LEU A 44 9.33 -11.00 7.94
C LEU A 44 10.16 -9.92 7.23
N ASN A 45 11.48 -9.93 7.44
CA ASN A 45 12.40 -9.10 6.67
C ASN A 45 12.34 -9.59 5.22
N SER A 46 11.79 -8.76 4.33
CA SER A 46 11.78 -9.03 2.90
C SER A 46 13.21 -8.91 2.36
N ILE A 47 13.73 -10.03 1.86
CA ILE A 47 15.01 -10.09 1.16
C ILE A 47 14.71 -9.81 -0.32
N ALA A 48 15.09 -8.62 -0.80
CA ALA A 48 14.93 -8.23 -2.19
C ALA A 48 16.24 -8.46 -2.95
N TYR A 49 16.17 -9.14 -4.09
CA TYR A 49 17.31 -9.26 -4.99
C TYR A 49 17.22 -8.14 -6.03
N ALA A 50 18.15 -7.19 -5.97
CA ALA A 50 18.34 -6.22 -7.03
C ALA A 50 18.81 -6.94 -8.30
N LYS A 51 18.23 -6.64 -9.46
CA LYS A 51 18.76 -7.09 -10.74
C LYS A 51 20.00 -6.24 -11.06
N ASN A 52 21.13 -6.89 -11.33
CA ASN A 52 22.48 -6.35 -11.39
C ASN A 52 22.62 -5.00 -12.12
N SER A 53 22.71 -3.90 -11.37
CA SER A 53 23.22 -2.62 -11.90
C SER A 53 24.74 -2.66 -11.88
N TYR A 54 25.34 -3.04 -13.02
CA TYR A 54 26.79 -3.06 -13.22
C TYR A 54 27.32 -1.62 -13.24
N ASN A 55 28.02 -1.18 -12.19
CA ASN A 55 28.79 0.06 -12.23
C ASN A 55 30.18 -0.22 -12.82
N ALA A 56 30.38 0.19 -14.07
CA ALA A 56 31.58 -0.02 -14.89
C ALA A 56 32.89 0.60 -14.36
N ALA A 57 32.90 1.18 -13.16
CA ALA A 57 34.07 1.84 -12.60
C ALA A 57 35.01 0.93 -11.78
N LYS A 58 34.64 -0.33 -11.46
CA LYS A 58 35.53 -1.30 -10.77
C LYS A 58 35.01 -2.75 -10.64
N GLY A 59 33.96 -3.15 -11.37
CA GLY A 59 33.42 -4.52 -11.26
C GLY A 59 32.66 -4.80 -9.95
N LEU A 60 32.18 -3.76 -9.26
CA LEU A 60 31.37 -3.90 -8.06
C LEU A 60 29.99 -4.46 -8.40
N HIS A 61 29.60 -5.55 -7.74
CA HIS A 61 28.29 -6.20 -7.97
C HIS A 61 27.47 -6.19 -6.69
N ILE A 62 26.18 -5.86 -6.81
CA ILE A 62 25.23 -5.88 -5.68
C ILE A 62 24.73 -7.32 -5.52
N ALA A 63 25.22 -7.99 -4.49
CA ALA A 63 24.90 -9.39 -4.22
C ALA A 63 23.50 -9.57 -3.62
N ASN A 64 23.05 -8.67 -2.72
CA ASN A 64 21.75 -8.77 -2.06
C ASN A 64 21.30 -7.42 -1.47
N VAL A 65 19.99 -7.20 -1.40
CA VAL A 65 19.36 -6.02 -0.80
C VAL A 65 18.27 -6.45 0.19
N SER A 66 18.58 -6.45 1.48
CA SER A 66 17.57 -6.72 2.50
C SER A 66 16.89 -5.43 2.94
N VAL A 67 15.56 -5.47 3.07
CA VAL A 67 14.80 -4.31 3.57
C VAL A 67 14.44 -4.53 5.03
N MET A 68 14.68 -3.50 5.85
CA MET A 68 14.35 -3.46 7.26
C MET A 68 13.45 -2.24 7.51
N THR A 69 12.17 -2.47 7.76
CA THR A 69 11.21 -1.39 8.01
C THR A 69 11.24 -0.99 9.49
N LYS A 70 11.11 0.30 9.80
CA LYS A 70 10.99 0.78 11.19
C LYS A 70 9.55 0.70 11.71
N GLN A 71 8.79 -0.29 11.23
CA GLN A 71 7.38 -0.51 11.50
C GLN A 71 7.15 -2.00 11.74
N LYS A 72 6.41 -2.35 12.80
CA LYS A 72 6.22 -3.76 13.22
C LYS A 72 5.48 -4.58 12.17
N THR A 73 4.45 -4.00 11.57
CA THR A 73 3.58 -4.64 10.58
C THR A 73 3.59 -3.80 9.31
N VAL A 74 3.87 -4.44 8.19
CA VAL A 74 3.99 -3.82 6.87
C VAL A 74 3.18 -4.64 5.90
N ARG A 75 2.40 -3.99 5.04
CA ARG A 75 1.60 -4.66 4.03
C ARG A 75 2.49 -4.94 2.82
N THR A 76 2.47 -6.19 2.36
CA THR A 76 3.12 -6.61 1.11
C THR A 76 2.08 -7.18 0.17
N GLN A 77 2.02 -6.65 -1.04
CA GLN A 77 1.04 -7.05 -2.02
C GLN A 77 1.60 -6.87 -3.43
N GLY A 78 1.51 -7.93 -4.25
CA GLY A 78 2.22 -7.96 -5.52
C GLY A 78 3.74 -7.90 -5.31
N GLU A 79 4.40 -6.99 -6.03
CA GLU A 79 5.83 -6.69 -5.88
C GLU A 79 6.09 -5.49 -4.95
N TYR A 80 5.07 -4.97 -4.26
CA TYR A 80 5.15 -3.75 -3.46
C TYR A 80 5.19 -4.07 -1.97
N MET A 81 5.95 -3.25 -1.25
CA MET A 81 5.97 -3.21 0.20
C MET A 81 5.63 -1.79 0.68
N PHE A 82 4.64 -1.64 1.55
CA PHE A 82 4.08 -0.35 1.94
C PHE A 82 4.36 -0.01 3.40
N THR A 83 4.91 1.17 3.65
CA THR A 83 5.23 1.60 5.02
C THR A 83 5.08 3.10 5.20
N LYS A 84 4.58 3.50 6.36
CA LYS A 84 4.50 4.91 6.79
C LYS A 84 5.68 5.38 7.61
N ARG A 85 6.75 4.60 7.64
CA ARG A 85 8.00 4.93 8.34
C ARG A 85 9.19 4.75 7.41
N SER A 86 10.30 5.38 7.77
CA SER A 86 11.56 5.19 7.05
C SER A 86 11.92 3.70 6.97
N ALA A 87 12.46 3.28 5.84
CA ALA A 87 13.00 1.94 5.63
C ALA A 87 14.53 1.98 5.60
N SER A 88 15.19 1.00 6.20
CA SER A 88 16.64 0.81 6.08
C SER A 88 16.93 -0.31 5.09
N LEU A 89 17.75 -0.04 4.09
CA LEU A 89 18.32 -1.04 3.21
C LEU A 89 19.63 -1.55 3.82
N LEU A 90 19.81 -2.86 3.88
CA LEU A 90 21.07 -3.52 4.12
C LEU A 90 21.52 -4.12 2.79
N ILE A 91 22.55 -3.51 2.19
CA ILE A 91 23.02 -3.90 0.86
C ILE A 91 24.37 -4.58 1.01
N THR A 92 24.50 -5.77 0.44
CA THR A 92 25.77 -6.48 0.34
C THR A 92 26.28 -6.41 -1.09
N PHE A 93 27.57 -6.13 -1.25
CA PHE A 93 28.21 -6.08 -2.55
C PHE A 93 29.51 -6.89 -2.56
N ASP A 94 29.88 -7.39 -3.72
CA ASP A 94 31.15 -8.08 -3.98
C ASP A 94 31.88 -7.45 -5.17
N GLY A 95 32.91 -8.14 -5.68
CA GLY A 95 33.76 -7.65 -6.77
C GLY A 95 35.02 -6.91 -6.33
N LEU A 96 35.29 -6.83 -5.02
CA LEU A 96 36.55 -6.32 -4.47
C LEU A 96 37.40 -7.45 -3.89
N ASP A 97 38.71 -7.31 -4.02
CA ASP A 97 39.65 -8.16 -3.30
C ASP A 97 39.75 -7.76 -1.81
N ALA A 98 40.45 -8.60 -1.03
CA ALA A 98 40.59 -8.38 0.41
C ALA A 98 41.38 -7.09 0.75
N SER A 99 42.29 -6.65 -0.11
CA SER A 99 43.07 -5.42 0.07
C SER A 99 42.24 -4.18 -0.26
N GLU A 100 41.48 -4.23 -1.34
CA GLU A 100 40.60 -3.16 -1.81
C GLU A 100 39.49 -2.89 -0.79
N ILE A 101 38.80 -3.92 -0.30
CA ILE A 101 37.73 -3.74 0.69
C ILE A 101 38.25 -3.20 2.03
N ARG A 102 39.49 -3.54 2.43
CA ARG A 102 40.11 -3.01 3.65
C ARG A 102 40.42 -1.52 3.53
N ASN A 103 40.69 -1.05 2.32
CA ASN A 103 40.95 0.37 2.06
C ASN A 103 39.65 1.14 1.78
N ALA A 104 38.59 0.45 1.36
CA ALA A 104 37.27 1.02 1.10
C ALA A 104 36.51 1.28 2.42
N HIS A 105 36.60 2.50 2.95
CA HIS A 105 35.93 2.87 4.19
C HIS A 105 34.52 3.44 3.98
N LYS A 106 34.29 4.13 2.86
CA LYS A 106 33.03 4.79 2.53
C LYS A 106 32.60 4.48 1.11
N ALA A 107 31.30 4.37 0.90
CA ALA A 107 30.67 4.28 -0.42
C ALA A 107 29.55 5.31 -0.52
N THR A 108 29.35 5.83 -1.73
CA THR A 108 28.12 6.51 -2.09
C THR A 108 27.15 5.47 -2.64
N VAL A 109 25.97 5.38 -2.04
CA VAL A 109 24.89 4.52 -2.52
C VAL A 109 23.76 5.42 -3.01
N SER A 110 23.31 5.20 -4.24
CA SER A 110 22.20 5.92 -4.85
C SER A 110 21.04 4.96 -5.10
N VAL A 111 19.84 5.34 -4.69
CA VAL A 111 18.60 4.57 -4.90
C VAL A 111 17.60 5.43 -5.68
N GLY A 112 17.06 4.89 -6.77
CA GLY A 112 16.04 5.56 -7.56
C GLY A 112 14.74 5.74 -6.79
N ARG A 113 14.26 6.99 -6.73
CA ARG A 113 12.98 7.39 -6.16
C ARG A 113 12.05 7.85 -7.27
N TYR A 114 10.83 7.36 -7.25
CA TYR A 114 9.82 7.47 -8.29
C TYR A 114 8.51 8.01 -7.72
N GLN A 115 7.70 8.57 -8.61
CA GLN A 115 6.34 9.03 -8.35
C GLN A 115 5.38 8.46 -9.39
N ILE A 116 4.10 8.40 -9.03
CA ILE A 116 3.03 7.98 -9.93
C ILE A 116 2.69 9.13 -10.87
N VAL A 117 2.65 8.86 -12.17
CA VAL A 117 2.32 9.85 -13.20
C VAL A 117 1.04 9.51 -13.98
N SER A 118 0.42 8.36 -13.71
CA SER A 118 -0.83 7.98 -14.35
C SER A 118 -1.76 7.22 -13.41
N ALA A 119 -3.06 7.20 -13.74
CA ALA A 119 -4.07 6.40 -13.04
C ALA A 119 -3.83 4.88 -13.15
N LYS A 120 -2.88 4.43 -13.99
CA LYS A 120 -2.45 3.03 -14.11
C LYS A 120 -1.22 2.72 -13.26
N ALA A 121 -0.80 3.64 -12.40
CA ALA A 121 0.43 3.57 -11.61
C ALA A 121 1.71 3.53 -12.45
N ASP A 122 1.74 4.21 -13.61
CA ASP A 122 3.00 4.41 -14.33
C ASP A 122 3.95 5.23 -13.46
N LEU A 123 5.22 4.83 -13.42
CA LEU A 123 6.23 5.40 -12.54
C LEU A 123 7.21 6.27 -13.34
N ALA A 124 7.43 7.50 -12.88
CA ALA A 124 8.49 8.37 -13.38
C ALA A 124 9.56 8.57 -12.30
N LYS A 125 10.84 8.46 -12.70
CA LYS A 125 11.97 8.70 -11.79
C LYS A 125 12.03 10.18 -11.44
N THR A 126 11.95 10.49 -10.15
CA THR A 126 12.03 11.85 -9.63
C THR A 126 13.48 12.22 -9.31
N GLU A 127 14.17 11.38 -8.53
CA GLU A 127 15.55 11.62 -8.12
C GLU A 127 16.29 10.31 -7.82
N ALA A 128 17.62 10.37 -7.78
CA ALA A 128 18.44 9.30 -7.22
C ALA A 128 18.92 9.71 -5.82
N VAL A 129 18.27 9.20 -4.77
CA VAL A 129 18.60 9.51 -3.38
C VAL A 129 19.95 8.91 -3.06
N SER A 130 20.96 9.79 -2.91
CA SER A 130 22.36 9.41 -2.76
C SER A 130 22.85 9.67 -1.34
N SER A 131 23.45 8.66 -0.72
CA SER A 131 23.93 8.70 0.66
C SER A 131 25.38 8.21 0.76
N LEU A 132 26.24 9.00 1.41
CA LEU A 132 27.60 8.59 1.76
C LEU A 132 27.56 7.76 3.05
N VAL A 133 27.89 6.47 2.94
CA VAL A 133 27.74 5.49 4.02
C VAL A 133 29.05 4.77 4.31
N ASN A 134 29.23 4.36 5.56
CA ASN A 134 30.38 3.56 5.96
C ASN A 134 30.22 2.12 5.46
N ILE A 135 31.33 1.55 4.97
CA ILE A 135 31.40 0.16 4.55
C ILE A 135 31.82 -0.69 5.75
N ARG A 136 31.02 -1.72 6.05
CA ARG A 136 31.47 -2.87 6.83
C ARG A 136 31.84 -3.99 5.87
N TYR A 137 32.67 -4.94 6.30
CA TYR A 137 33.06 -6.03 5.40
C TYR A 137 33.25 -7.36 6.13
N LYS A 138 33.12 -8.44 5.36
CA LYS A 138 33.46 -9.81 5.74
C LYS A 138 34.46 -10.35 4.72
N ILE A 139 35.52 -11.02 5.15
CA ILE A 139 36.54 -11.58 4.24
C ILE A 139 36.33 -13.09 4.00
N ARG A 140 35.78 -13.83 4.98
CA ARG A 140 35.61 -15.28 4.91
C ARG A 140 34.11 -15.66 5.05
N PRO A 141 33.58 -16.61 4.26
CA PRO A 141 34.26 -17.44 3.25
C PRO A 141 34.54 -16.72 1.92
N ARG A 142 33.89 -15.57 1.67
CA ARG A 142 34.13 -14.69 0.51
C ARG A 142 34.21 -13.23 0.95
N VAL A 143 34.83 -12.39 0.13
CA VAL A 143 34.93 -10.95 0.36
C VAL A 143 33.60 -10.28 0.05
N LEU A 144 32.95 -9.73 1.08
CA LEU A 144 31.67 -9.03 0.98
C LEU A 144 31.77 -7.66 1.66
N GLY A 145 31.40 -6.61 0.95
CA GLY A 145 31.08 -5.31 1.51
C GLY A 145 29.62 -5.25 1.96
N ILE A 146 29.35 -4.51 3.02
CA ILE A 146 28.04 -4.37 3.65
C ILE A 146 27.83 -2.89 3.97
N VAL A 147 26.78 -2.32 3.40
CA VAL A 147 26.38 -0.93 3.65
C VAL A 147 24.94 -0.88 4.13
N ARG A 148 24.65 0.10 4.98
CA ARG A 148 23.30 0.39 5.44
C ARG A 148 22.90 1.77 4.94
N VAL A 149 21.77 1.86 4.26
CA VAL A 149 21.19 3.11 3.75
C VAL A 149 19.82 3.30 4.36
N GLU A 150 19.46 4.52 4.73
CA GLU A 150 18.13 4.85 5.22
C GLU A 150 17.35 5.63 4.16
N LEU A 151 16.16 5.14 3.83
CA LEU A 151 15.17 5.79 2.97
C LEU A 151 14.18 6.52 3.87
N GLN A 152 14.25 7.85 3.90
CA GLN A 152 13.45 8.67 4.80
C GLN A 152 12.35 9.46 4.09
N LYS A 153 12.51 9.79 2.81
CA LYS A 153 11.53 10.58 2.05
C LYS A 153 10.37 9.69 1.60
N GLU A 154 9.19 10.26 1.46
CA GLU A 154 8.04 9.58 0.86
C GLU A 154 8.27 9.30 -0.62
N GLY A 155 7.60 8.31 -1.19
CA GLY A 155 7.69 7.96 -2.60
C GLY A 155 8.04 6.50 -2.80
N ILE A 156 8.26 6.15 -4.07
CA ILE A 156 8.39 4.76 -4.50
C ILE A 156 9.85 4.51 -4.84
N TYR A 157 10.46 3.53 -4.18
CA TYR A 157 11.86 3.17 -4.41
C TYR A 157 11.93 1.86 -5.18
N ASP A 158 12.59 1.85 -6.33
CA ASP A 158 12.85 0.61 -7.10
C ASP A 158 14.15 -0.02 -6.60
N LEU A 159 14.05 -1.23 -6.05
CA LEU A 159 15.22 -1.97 -5.56
C LEU A 159 16.10 -2.51 -6.69
N GLN A 160 15.69 -2.39 -7.95
CA GLN A 160 16.54 -2.66 -9.11
C GLN A 160 17.33 -1.43 -9.57
N ASP A 161 16.93 -0.22 -9.18
CA ASP A 161 17.61 1.05 -9.51
C ASP A 161 18.50 1.50 -8.35
N ILE A 162 19.45 0.63 -7.99
CA ILE A 162 20.45 0.90 -6.94
C ILE A 162 21.83 0.91 -7.58
N SER A 163 22.63 1.91 -7.22
CA SER A 163 24.02 2.01 -7.66
C SER A 163 24.94 2.27 -6.47
N ILE A 164 26.11 1.63 -6.46
CA ILE A 164 27.13 1.81 -5.42
C ILE A 164 28.43 2.27 -6.07
N ARG A 165 29.04 3.31 -5.50
CA ARG A 165 30.35 3.83 -5.90
C ARG A 165 31.23 3.96 -4.68
N LEU A 166 32.45 3.44 -4.71
CA LEU A 166 33.41 3.70 -3.64
C LEU A 166 33.72 5.19 -3.59
N ALA A 167 33.73 5.78 -2.40
CA ALA A 167 34.23 7.14 -2.24
C ALA A 167 35.70 7.16 -2.64
N ALA A 168 36.17 8.26 -3.23
CA ALA A 168 37.58 8.44 -3.54
C ALA A 168 38.38 8.41 -2.23
N VAL A 169 38.88 7.24 -1.86
CA VAL A 169 39.91 7.09 -0.86
C VAL A 169 41.20 7.41 -1.58
N THR A 170 42.00 8.31 -1.03
CA THR A 170 43.40 8.50 -1.41
C THR A 170 44.08 7.13 -1.25
N MET A 171 44.04 6.31 -2.29
CA MET A 171 44.69 5.01 -2.28
C MET A 171 46.17 5.33 -2.31
N HIS A 172 46.85 5.23 -1.17
CA HIS A 172 48.31 5.21 -1.20
C HIS A 172 48.69 4.04 -2.10
N PRO A 173 49.28 4.27 -3.28
CA PRO A 173 49.72 3.18 -4.12
C PRO A 173 50.64 2.32 -3.27
N LYS A 174 50.45 0.99 -3.31
CA LYS A 174 51.43 0.08 -2.75
C LYS A 174 52.77 0.49 -3.33
N ARG A 175 53.73 0.86 -2.47
CA ARG A 175 55.14 0.96 -2.85
C ARG A 175 55.51 -0.41 -3.40
N ILE A 176 55.53 -0.55 -4.72
CA ILE A 176 56.23 -1.66 -5.35
C ILE A 176 57.69 -1.36 -5.03
N TRP A 177 58.26 -2.14 -4.12
CA TRP A 177 59.69 -2.14 -3.89
C TRP A 177 60.31 -2.82 -5.11
N GLY A 178 60.40 -2.08 -6.20
CA GLY A 178 61.27 -2.42 -7.30
C GLY A 178 62.69 -2.21 -6.81
N GLY A 179 63.42 -3.31 -6.63
CA GLY A 179 64.86 -3.25 -6.56
C GLY A 179 65.36 -2.45 -7.75
N ALA A 180 66.25 -1.50 -7.47
CA ALA A 180 67.02 -0.83 -8.49
C ALA A 180 67.67 -1.90 -9.36
N ASP A 181 67.46 -1.82 -10.67
CA ASP A 181 68.50 -2.01 -11.67
C ASP A 181 68.07 -1.30 -12.97
N SER A 182 69.02 -0.58 -13.52
CA SER A 182 68.92 0.47 -14.53
C SER A 182 68.52 -0.01 -15.93
N ASN A 183 67.60 0.70 -16.60
CA ASN A 183 67.66 0.87 -18.06
C ASN A 183 66.89 2.15 -18.50
N PRO A 184 67.52 3.12 -19.19
CA PRO A 184 66.84 4.35 -19.59
C PRO A 184 66.30 4.20 -21.00
N HIS A 185 64.97 4.12 -21.18
CA HIS A 185 64.27 4.71 -22.32
C HIS A 185 62.75 4.61 -22.12
N VAL A 186 62.06 5.62 -22.63
CA VAL A 186 60.59 5.81 -22.70
C VAL A 186 59.97 6.54 -21.50
N SER A 187 60.04 7.86 -21.60
CA SER A 187 59.07 8.81 -21.07
C SER A 187 57.65 8.44 -21.47
N LYS A 188 56.70 8.49 -20.53
CA LYS A 188 55.38 9.10 -20.77
C LYS A 188 54.80 9.65 -19.46
N GLN A 189 54.80 10.97 -19.46
CA GLN A 189 54.28 11.94 -18.54
C GLN A 189 52.75 11.87 -18.45
N THR A 190 52.20 11.79 -17.25
CA THR A 190 50.97 12.53 -16.90
C THR A 190 51.06 12.96 -15.44
N ASN A 191 51.25 14.27 -15.29
CA ASN A 191 51.23 15.04 -14.05
C ASN A 191 49.82 15.06 -13.45
N TYR A 192 49.71 14.87 -12.14
CA TYR A 192 48.77 15.63 -11.32
C TYR A 192 49.47 16.09 -10.05
N ILE A 193 49.42 17.41 -9.86
CA ILE A 193 50.05 18.23 -8.84
C ILE A 193 49.43 17.89 -7.47
N SER A 194 50.27 17.54 -6.49
CA SER A 194 49.88 17.60 -5.07
C SER A 194 50.78 18.61 -4.37
N ASN A 195 50.19 19.75 -3.99
CA ASN A 195 50.83 20.73 -3.11
C ASN A 195 51.08 20.10 -1.73
N GLU A 196 52.25 20.41 -1.17
CA GLU A 196 52.65 20.01 0.17
C GLU A 196 51.75 20.66 1.26
N ASN A 197 51.49 19.91 2.33
CA ASN A 197 51.98 20.31 3.65
C ASN A 197 51.90 19.13 4.63
N ARG A 198 53.07 18.80 5.20
CA ARG A 198 53.23 17.89 6.34
C ARG A 198 52.55 18.49 7.57
N LEU A 199 51.75 17.70 8.30
CA LEU A 199 51.81 17.76 9.76
C LEU A 199 51.36 16.44 10.41
N SER A 200 52.31 15.89 11.16
CA SER A 200 52.19 15.10 12.39
C SER A 200 51.29 13.87 12.47
N SER A 201 51.97 12.75 12.71
CA SER A 201 51.50 11.46 13.18
C SER A 201 50.55 11.55 14.38
N ASN A 202 49.41 10.86 14.30
CA ASN A 202 48.79 10.28 15.48
C ASN A 202 48.16 8.90 15.17
N LYS A 203 48.65 7.90 15.90
CA LYS A 203 48.35 6.47 15.82
C LYS A 203 46.95 6.22 16.42
N LEU A 204 45.89 6.30 15.62
CA LEU A 204 44.55 5.95 16.09
C LEU A 204 44.28 4.46 15.92
N ARG A 205 44.30 3.72 17.04
CA ARG A 205 43.94 2.30 17.12
C ARG A 205 42.52 2.09 16.56
N SER A 206 42.42 1.44 15.40
CA SER A 206 41.16 0.98 14.83
C SER A 206 40.51 -0.05 15.77
N ARG A 207 39.46 0.36 16.49
CA ARG A 207 38.57 -0.56 17.22
C ARG A 207 37.65 -1.23 16.20
N LYS A 208 37.68 -2.57 16.16
CA LYS A 208 36.74 -3.40 15.39
C LYS A 208 35.30 -3.10 15.84
N PRO A 209 34.37 -2.67 14.96
CA PRO A 209 32.96 -2.66 15.31
C PRO A 209 32.41 -4.09 15.20
N ILE A 210 32.12 -4.70 16.36
CA ILE A 210 31.36 -5.96 16.43
C ILE A 210 29.89 -5.59 16.28
N LEU A 211 29.28 -5.99 15.16
CA LEU A 211 27.83 -6.14 15.06
C LEU A 211 27.59 -7.59 14.65
N SER A 212 26.89 -8.34 15.50
CA SER A 212 26.40 -9.69 15.21
C SER A 212 25.45 -9.61 14.02
N ILE A 213 25.92 -10.07 12.86
CA ILE A 213 25.08 -10.27 11.68
C ILE A 213 24.48 -11.67 11.84
N PRO A 214 23.15 -11.85 11.83
CA PRO A 214 22.55 -13.17 11.89
C PRO A 214 22.97 -14.01 10.67
N ASP A 215 23.25 -15.29 10.89
CA ASP A 215 23.79 -16.23 9.89
C ASP A 215 22.88 -16.48 8.68
N SER A 216 21.66 -15.92 8.67
CA SER A 216 20.73 -15.98 7.53
C SER A 216 21.20 -15.25 6.27
N VAL A 217 22.31 -14.49 6.33
CA VAL A 217 22.91 -13.81 5.17
C VAL A 217 23.94 -14.69 4.43
N LEU A 218 24.25 -15.92 4.89
CA LEU A 218 25.45 -16.65 4.46
C LEU A 218 25.28 -17.87 3.55
N ASN A 219 24.07 -18.30 3.17
CA ASN A 219 23.92 -19.38 2.19
C ASN A 219 23.76 -18.83 0.76
N ALA A 220 24.89 -18.46 0.16
CA ALA A 220 25.03 -18.14 -1.26
C ALA A 220 25.72 -19.31 -2.02
N SER A 221 25.22 -20.53 -1.81
CA SER A 221 25.75 -21.73 -2.45
C SER A 221 24.70 -22.83 -2.60
N ASP A 222 23.53 -22.47 -3.15
CA ASP A 222 22.67 -23.48 -3.78
C ASP A 222 21.85 -22.82 -4.92
N LEU A 223 22.52 -22.66 -6.06
CA LEU A 223 21.97 -22.10 -7.30
C LEU A 223 21.88 -23.21 -8.35
N THR A 224 21.14 -24.29 -8.08
CA THR A 224 20.55 -25.11 -9.15
C THR A 224 19.26 -25.75 -8.67
N LYS A 225 18.15 -25.39 -9.34
CA LYS A 225 16.84 -26.06 -9.31
C LYS A 225 15.97 -25.84 -8.07
N ASP A 226 15.26 -24.70 -8.03
CA ASP A 226 13.81 -24.79 -7.80
C ASP A 226 13.06 -23.58 -8.39
N ASN A 227 12.05 -23.85 -9.21
CA ASN A 227 11.28 -22.91 -10.02
C ASN A 227 10.05 -22.40 -9.23
N SER A 228 10.27 -21.98 -7.99
CA SER A 228 9.24 -21.35 -7.16
C SER A 228 9.53 -19.86 -7.05
N TYR A 229 8.83 -19.07 -7.88
CA TYR A 229 8.72 -17.61 -7.76
C TYR A 229 8.02 -17.25 -6.44
N SER A 230 8.72 -17.45 -5.31
CA SER A 230 8.36 -16.86 -4.02
C SER A 230 8.44 -15.35 -4.18
N LYS A 231 7.27 -14.73 -4.05
CA LYS A 231 6.89 -13.35 -4.39
C LYS A 231 7.73 -12.31 -3.61
N ARG A 232 8.83 -11.85 -4.21
CA ARG A 232 9.74 -10.85 -3.62
C ARG A 232 9.22 -9.42 -3.90
N SER A 233 9.37 -8.52 -2.93
CA SER A 233 9.08 -7.09 -3.13
C SER A 233 10.19 -6.44 -3.95
N ARG A 234 9.82 -5.86 -5.10
CA ARG A 234 10.68 -5.03 -5.95
C ARG A 234 10.64 -3.56 -5.52
N TYR A 235 9.47 -3.09 -5.11
CA TYR A 235 9.27 -1.68 -4.79
C TYR A 235 9.02 -1.49 -3.30
N ILE A 236 9.55 -0.40 -2.75
CA ILE A 236 9.17 0.11 -1.42
C ILE A 236 8.38 1.39 -1.63
N VAL A 237 7.14 1.41 -1.15
CA VAL A 237 6.31 2.60 -1.10
C VAL A 237 6.39 3.15 0.31
N ILE A 238 7.04 4.31 0.46
CA ILE A 238 7.04 5.06 1.71
C ILE A 238 5.98 6.14 1.59
N ASP A 239 4.91 6.04 2.36
CA ASP A 239 3.85 7.03 2.36
C ASP A 239 3.44 7.32 3.81
N LYS A 240 3.61 8.56 4.26
CA LYS A 240 3.29 9.02 5.62
C LYS A 240 2.07 9.94 5.62
N THR A 241 1.50 10.22 4.45
CA THR A 241 0.41 11.18 4.29
C THR A 241 -0.90 10.44 4.42
N ALA A 242 -1.80 10.95 5.25
CA ALA A 242 -3.12 10.36 5.40
C ALA A 242 -4.02 10.71 4.20
N PRO A 243 -4.84 9.76 3.71
CA PRO A 243 -5.82 10.04 2.68
C PRO A 243 -6.78 11.15 3.12
N ARG A 244 -7.12 12.07 2.21
CA ARG A 244 -8.17 13.06 2.45
C ARG A 244 -9.50 12.53 1.94
N LEU A 245 -10.47 12.44 2.83
CA LEU A 245 -11.81 11.95 2.54
C LEU A 245 -12.81 13.10 2.60
N SER A 246 -13.68 13.20 1.60
CA SER A 246 -14.81 14.13 1.58
C SER A 246 -16.07 13.42 1.06
N VAL A 247 -17.22 13.82 1.59
CA VAL A 247 -18.53 13.27 1.20
C VAL A 247 -19.49 14.43 1.00
N SER A 248 -20.14 14.45 -0.16
CA SER A 248 -21.21 15.40 -0.49
C SER A 248 -22.49 14.65 -0.82
N TYR A 249 -23.64 15.29 -0.61
CA TYR A 249 -24.95 14.71 -0.89
C TYR A 249 -25.71 15.60 -1.88
N ASP A 250 -26.47 14.97 -2.78
CA ASP A 250 -27.25 15.65 -3.82
C ASP A 250 -28.50 16.38 -3.28
N ASN A 251 -29.21 15.76 -2.34
CA ASN A 251 -30.39 16.28 -1.69
C ASN A 251 -30.06 16.65 -0.24
N ASN A 252 -30.10 17.95 0.05
CA ASN A 252 -29.89 18.51 1.39
C ASN A 252 -31.15 19.18 1.96
N ALA A 253 -32.26 19.14 1.22
CA ALA A 253 -33.55 19.61 1.69
C ALA A 253 -34.12 18.61 2.70
N SER A 254 -33.97 18.94 3.98
CA SER A 254 -34.39 18.09 5.09
C SER A 254 -35.33 18.84 6.04
N TYR A 255 -36.21 18.08 6.66
CA TYR A 255 -36.96 18.51 7.83
C TYR A 255 -36.15 18.17 9.09
N GLU A 256 -36.01 19.14 10.00
CA GLU A 256 -35.22 19.03 11.25
C GLU A 256 -33.79 18.52 11.06
N GLY A 257 -33.19 18.73 9.87
CA GLY A 257 -31.82 18.30 9.57
C GLY A 257 -31.64 16.79 9.40
N LYS A 258 -32.70 15.98 9.47
CA LYS A 258 -32.60 14.51 9.49
C LYS A 258 -33.59 13.77 8.58
N TYR A 259 -34.76 14.34 8.32
CA TYR A 259 -35.83 13.68 7.56
C TYR A 259 -35.85 14.16 6.11
N PHE A 260 -35.88 13.21 5.18
CA PHE A 260 -35.86 13.48 3.74
C PHE A 260 -37.08 12.84 3.08
N ARG A 261 -37.87 13.65 2.37
CA ARG A 261 -39.07 13.19 1.64
C ARG A 261 -38.80 12.53 0.29
N ASN A 262 -37.53 12.47 -0.12
CA ASN A 262 -37.08 11.96 -1.40
C ASN A 262 -35.79 11.16 -1.20
N ASN A 263 -35.48 10.30 -2.16
CA ASN A 263 -34.21 9.59 -2.22
C ASN A 263 -33.01 10.56 -2.16
N ARG A 264 -31.87 10.00 -1.74
CA ARG A 264 -30.63 10.75 -1.55
C ARG A 264 -29.47 9.92 -2.11
N ALA A 265 -28.46 10.58 -2.64
CA ALA A 265 -27.20 9.96 -3.05
C ALA A 265 -26.02 10.74 -2.47
N SER A 266 -24.95 10.03 -2.13
CA SER A 266 -23.69 10.64 -1.74
C SER A 266 -22.61 10.40 -2.78
N ARG A 267 -21.82 11.44 -3.06
CA ARG A 267 -20.55 11.34 -3.74
C ARG A 267 -19.42 11.35 -2.73
N ILE A 268 -18.65 10.27 -2.73
CA ILE A 268 -17.44 10.10 -1.93
C ILE A 268 -16.26 10.51 -2.81
N LEU A 269 -15.35 11.33 -2.28
CA LEU A 269 -14.10 11.70 -2.93
C LEU A 269 -12.93 11.44 -1.99
N ILE A 270 -11.94 10.72 -2.50
CA ILE A 270 -10.67 10.39 -1.86
C ILE A 270 -9.57 11.11 -2.64
N GLN A 271 -8.75 11.89 -1.94
CA GLN A 271 -7.54 12.48 -2.50
C GLN A 271 -6.32 11.89 -1.78
N ASP A 272 -5.54 11.11 -2.54
CA ASP A 272 -4.39 10.37 -2.02
C ASP A 272 -3.49 9.88 -3.19
N ASP A 273 -2.19 10.09 -3.08
CA ASP A 273 -1.23 9.79 -4.14
C ASP A 273 -0.97 8.29 -4.30
N SER A 274 -1.15 7.47 -3.25
CA SER A 274 -0.87 6.03 -3.24
C SER A 274 -2.12 5.16 -3.40
N PHE A 275 -3.33 5.74 -3.35
CA PHE A 275 -4.60 5.02 -3.45
C PHE A 275 -4.79 4.22 -4.75
N VAL A 276 -4.10 4.60 -5.83
CA VAL A 276 -4.08 3.78 -7.06
C VAL A 276 -3.64 2.34 -6.80
N PHE A 277 -2.75 2.11 -5.84
CA PHE A 277 -2.34 0.77 -5.46
C PHE A 277 -3.46 0.02 -4.75
N SER A 278 -4.22 0.68 -3.87
CA SER A 278 -5.41 0.07 -3.25
C SER A 278 -6.41 -0.40 -4.31
N TYR A 279 -6.61 0.39 -5.38
CA TYR A 279 -7.48 0.03 -6.49
C TYR A 279 -6.92 -1.14 -7.32
N LEU A 280 -5.70 -1.00 -7.85
CA LEU A 280 -5.07 -1.97 -8.75
C LEU A 280 -4.80 -3.32 -8.08
N LEU A 281 -4.45 -3.30 -6.80
CA LEU A 281 -4.18 -4.50 -6.02
C LEU A 281 -5.44 -5.09 -5.39
N HIS A 282 -6.60 -4.44 -5.56
CA HIS A 282 -7.89 -4.87 -5.03
C HIS A 282 -7.91 -4.99 -3.50
N ASP A 283 -7.54 -3.92 -2.81
CA ASP A 283 -7.63 -3.88 -1.36
C ASP A 283 -9.08 -4.10 -0.89
N SER A 284 -9.24 -4.99 0.08
CA SER A 284 -10.53 -5.40 0.64
C SER A 284 -10.91 -4.61 1.89
N PHE A 285 -10.07 -3.69 2.35
CA PHE A 285 -10.38 -2.84 3.49
C PHE A 285 -11.65 -2.00 3.21
N PRO A 286 -12.68 -2.03 4.10
CA PRO A 286 -13.91 -1.30 3.89
C PRO A 286 -13.70 0.22 3.93
N ILE A 287 -14.10 0.91 2.86
CA ILE A 287 -14.08 2.38 2.77
C ILE A 287 -15.39 2.99 3.23
N ALA A 288 -16.52 2.37 2.87
CA ALA A 288 -17.84 2.76 3.33
C ALA A 288 -18.62 1.55 3.82
N LYS A 289 -19.36 1.70 4.92
CA LYS A 289 -20.33 0.72 5.41
C LYS A 289 -21.69 1.41 5.53
N VAL A 290 -22.70 0.85 4.87
CA VAL A 290 -24.06 1.40 4.81
C VAL A 290 -25.00 0.46 5.55
N PHE A 291 -25.80 1.02 6.45
CA PHE A 291 -26.84 0.33 7.19
C PHE A 291 -28.20 0.96 6.91
N ALA A 292 -29.21 0.12 6.71
CA ALA A 292 -30.62 0.50 6.65
C ALA A 292 -31.37 -0.25 7.76
N ASP A 293 -32.06 0.49 8.62
CA ASP A 293 -32.80 -0.04 9.77
C ASP A 293 -31.95 -0.97 10.66
N GLY A 294 -30.67 -0.59 10.84
CA GLY A 294 -29.70 -1.33 11.64
C GLY A 294 -29.05 -2.53 10.93
N LYS A 295 -29.51 -2.92 9.74
CA LYS A 295 -28.91 -4.00 8.94
C LYS A 295 -27.89 -3.45 7.94
N GLN A 296 -26.69 -4.03 7.89
CA GLN A 296 -25.71 -3.67 6.87
C GLN A 296 -26.21 -4.13 5.49
N VAL A 297 -26.36 -3.18 4.56
CA VAL A 297 -26.87 -3.44 3.20
C VAL A 297 -25.81 -3.26 2.13
N MET A 298 -24.71 -2.55 2.42
CA MET A 298 -23.67 -2.27 1.42
C MET A 298 -22.31 -2.07 2.09
N VAL A 299 -21.26 -2.49 1.38
CA VAL A 299 -19.86 -2.17 1.70
C VAL A 299 -19.15 -1.75 0.42
N LEU A 300 -18.44 -0.62 0.47
CA LEU A 300 -17.53 -0.21 -0.61
C LEU A 300 -16.11 -0.54 -0.21
N THR A 301 -15.33 -1.04 -1.16
CA THR A 301 -13.87 -1.23 -1.06
C THR A 301 -13.19 -0.44 -2.16
N ALA A 302 -11.86 -0.49 -2.26
CA ALA A 302 -11.11 0.25 -3.28
C ALA A 302 -11.62 -0.02 -4.70
N LYS A 303 -12.09 -1.24 -5.00
CA LYS A 303 -12.64 -1.62 -6.32
C LYS A 303 -13.90 -0.84 -6.72
N SER A 304 -14.64 -0.28 -5.76
CA SER A 304 -15.85 0.50 -6.01
C SER A 304 -15.56 1.91 -6.55
N PHE A 305 -14.31 2.36 -6.48
CA PHE A 305 -13.91 3.71 -6.85
C PHE A 305 -13.45 3.80 -8.30
N LYS A 306 -13.53 5.01 -8.85
CA LYS A 306 -13.04 5.38 -10.18
C LYS A 306 -12.14 6.60 -10.06
N ASN A 307 -11.15 6.69 -10.93
CA ASN A 307 -10.34 7.91 -11.08
C ASN A 307 -11.05 8.88 -12.03
N ASP A 308 -10.92 10.19 -11.80
CA ASP A 308 -11.55 11.22 -12.63
C ASP A 308 -10.87 11.39 -14.01
N GLY A 309 -9.74 10.74 -14.25
CA GLY A 309 -8.97 10.81 -15.50
C GLY A 309 -8.18 12.12 -15.68
N VAL A 310 -8.33 13.07 -14.74
CA VAL A 310 -7.69 14.39 -14.77
C VAL A 310 -6.57 14.46 -13.74
N HIS A 311 -6.84 13.97 -12.52
CA HIS A 311 -5.91 13.98 -11.40
C HIS A 311 -5.59 12.54 -11.01
N THR A 312 -4.30 12.17 -11.00
CA THR A 312 -3.85 10.81 -10.67
C THR A 312 -4.19 10.38 -9.25
N ASN A 313 -4.40 11.34 -8.35
CA ASN A 313 -4.64 11.14 -6.93
C ASN A 313 -6.09 11.36 -6.49
N VAL A 314 -7.03 11.65 -7.40
CA VAL A 314 -8.45 11.85 -7.06
C VAL A 314 -9.29 10.65 -7.48
N TRP A 315 -10.00 10.07 -6.51
CA TRP A 315 -10.83 8.89 -6.68
C TRP A 315 -12.22 9.12 -6.12
N TYR A 316 -13.25 8.66 -6.83
CA TYR A 316 -14.63 8.89 -6.44
C TYR A 316 -15.51 7.65 -6.56
N ALA A 317 -16.55 7.60 -5.75
CA ALA A 317 -17.62 6.62 -5.82
C ALA A 317 -18.96 7.26 -5.41
N ASP A 318 -20.04 6.81 -6.03
CA ASP A 318 -21.39 7.27 -5.71
C ASP A 318 -22.16 6.16 -4.97
N VAL A 319 -22.91 6.54 -3.94
CA VAL A 319 -23.77 5.63 -3.15
C VAL A 319 -25.18 6.18 -3.18
N SER A 320 -26.14 5.35 -3.60
CA SER A 320 -27.56 5.71 -3.62
C SER A 320 -28.28 5.14 -2.39
N PHE A 321 -29.10 5.96 -1.76
CA PHE A 321 -29.98 5.63 -0.64
C PHE A 321 -31.42 5.77 -1.12
N SER A 322 -32.08 4.63 -1.35
CA SER A 322 -33.41 4.57 -1.92
C SER A 322 -34.37 3.84 -1.00
N GLY A 323 -35.56 4.40 -0.83
CA GLY A 323 -36.62 3.83 -0.02
C GLY A 323 -36.57 4.27 1.43
N ASP A 324 -37.72 4.06 2.09
CA ASP A 324 -37.94 4.49 3.46
C ASP A 324 -37.14 3.62 4.42
N ALA A 325 -36.25 4.25 5.17
CA ALA A 325 -35.43 3.60 6.19
C ALA A 325 -34.70 4.64 7.04
N SER A 326 -34.26 4.20 8.21
CA SER A 326 -33.22 4.87 8.99
C SER A 326 -31.86 4.45 8.46
N TRP A 327 -31.18 5.37 7.78
CA TRP A 327 -29.87 5.16 7.18
C TRP A 327 -28.74 5.58 8.14
N ASP A 328 -27.75 4.72 8.33
CA ASP A 328 -26.48 5.01 9.03
C ASP A 328 -25.33 4.65 8.09
N VAL A 329 -24.50 5.63 7.75
CA VAL A 329 -23.37 5.44 6.85
C VAL A 329 -22.09 5.90 7.51
N ARG A 330 -21.05 5.09 7.38
CA ARG A 330 -19.73 5.35 7.95
C ARG A 330 -18.67 5.21 6.88
N TYR A 331 -17.81 6.21 6.80
CA TYR A 331 -16.72 6.30 5.83
C TYR A 331 -15.39 6.46 6.54
N CYS A 332 -14.37 5.75 6.09
CA CYS A 332 -12.99 5.83 6.57
C CYS A 332 -12.09 5.20 5.52
N VAL A 333 -10.92 5.79 5.25
CA VAL A 333 -9.94 5.22 4.32
C VAL A 333 -8.69 4.87 5.09
N GLU A 334 -8.21 3.63 4.94
CA GLU A 334 -6.87 3.23 5.31
C GLU A 334 -6.10 2.91 4.03
N ASP A 335 -4.96 3.55 3.81
CA ASP A 335 -4.10 3.25 2.67
C ASP A 335 -3.29 1.96 2.88
N LEU A 336 -2.53 1.54 1.88
CA LEU A 336 -1.69 0.34 1.99
C LEU A 336 -0.49 0.53 2.94
N SER A 337 -0.07 1.76 3.22
CA SER A 337 1.01 2.09 4.17
C SER A 337 0.53 2.15 5.63
N GLY A 338 -0.78 2.11 5.84
CA GLY A 338 -1.48 2.15 7.12
C GLY A 338 -1.75 3.57 7.63
N ASN A 339 -1.75 4.60 6.77
CA ASN A 339 -2.28 5.91 7.14
C ASN A 339 -3.80 5.89 7.02
N VAL A 340 -4.47 6.61 7.93
CA VAL A 340 -5.92 6.55 8.10
C VAL A 340 -6.49 7.96 7.99
N SER A 341 -7.54 8.13 7.19
CA SER A 341 -8.26 9.39 7.07
C SER A 341 -9.04 9.72 8.35
N SER A 342 -9.50 10.96 8.49
CA SER A 342 -10.61 11.23 9.42
C SER A 342 -11.84 10.41 9.01
N SER A 343 -12.59 9.93 10.00
CA SER A 343 -13.85 9.22 9.75
C SER A 343 -15.00 10.21 9.60
N ILE A 344 -15.92 9.87 8.69
CA ILE A 344 -17.16 10.62 8.47
C ILE A 344 -18.31 9.67 8.75
N SER A 345 -19.31 10.11 9.52
CA SER A 345 -20.55 9.37 9.67
C SER A 345 -21.76 10.27 9.46
N ASN A 346 -22.82 9.71 8.89
CA ASN A 346 -24.06 10.43 8.66
C ASN A 346 -25.25 9.52 8.98
N LYS A 347 -26.25 10.06 9.68
CA LYS A 347 -27.48 9.37 10.02
C LYS A 347 -28.67 10.22 9.59
N PHE A 348 -29.54 9.65 8.77
CA PHE A 348 -30.72 10.33 8.27
C PHE A 348 -31.85 9.33 8.03
N ILE A 349 -33.07 9.85 7.92
CA ILE A 349 -34.26 9.05 7.65
C ILE A 349 -34.81 9.49 6.31
N ILE A 350 -35.01 8.54 5.40
CA ILE A 350 -35.84 8.76 4.23
C ILE A 350 -37.24 8.28 4.60
N ASP A 351 -38.23 9.15 4.40
CA ASP A 351 -39.64 8.84 4.59
C ASP A 351 -40.42 9.54 3.48
N THR A 352 -40.83 8.75 2.50
CA THR A 352 -41.54 9.20 1.29
C THR A 352 -43.05 9.10 1.43
N LEU A 353 -43.55 8.54 2.53
CA LEU A 353 -44.99 8.34 2.76
C LEU A 353 -45.61 9.61 3.34
N ALA A 354 -46.44 10.28 2.52
CA ALA A 354 -47.24 11.38 3.02
C ALA A 354 -48.33 10.83 3.96
N PRO A 355 -48.56 11.47 5.13
CA PRO A 355 -49.65 11.07 6.00
C PRO A 355 -50.99 11.28 5.30
N THR A 356 -51.92 10.36 5.52
CA THR A 356 -53.30 10.49 5.03
C THR A 356 -54.21 10.93 6.16
N VAL A 357 -54.96 12.00 5.94
CA VAL A 357 -55.90 12.55 6.92
C VAL A 357 -57.32 12.28 6.45
N SER A 358 -58.13 11.67 7.31
CA SER A 358 -59.54 11.40 7.05
C SER A 358 -60.40 11.76 8.25
N ILE A 359 -61.58 12.33 7.99
CA ILE A 359 -62.58 12.63 9.01
C ILE A 359 -63.68 11.58 8.90
N THR A 360 -64.00 10.93 10.02
CA THR A 360 -65.07 9.93 10.11
C THR A 360 -66.14 10.38 11.11
N GLY A 361 -67.30 9.72 11.14
CA GLY A 361 -68.42 10.10 12.01
C GLY A 361 -69.31 11.23 11.47
N VAL A 362 -68.92 11.86 10.36
CA VAL A 362 -69.70 12.86 9.63
C VAL A 362 -69.51 12.69 8.12
N GLN A 363 -70.44 13.23 7.33
CA GLN A 363 -70.39 13.28 5.87
C GLN A 363 -70.12 14.69 5.40
N GLN A 364 -69.44 14.84 4.26
CA GLN A 364 -69.17 16.14 3.65
C GLN A 364 -70.50 16.85 3.35
N GLY A 365 -70.72 18.02 3.94
CA GLY A 365 -71.96 18.81 3.79
C GLY A 365 -73.15 18.28 4.60
N GLY A 366 -72.96 17.30 5.49
CA GLY A 366 -74.03 16.77 6.33
C GLY A 366 -74.51 17.79 7.37
N ALA A 367 -75.85 17.88 7.52
CA ALA A 367 -76.50 18.60 8.61
C ALA A 367 -77.16 17.59 9.54
N TYR A 368 -76.93 17.73 10.85
CA TYR A 368 -77.37 16.76 11.85
C TYR A 368 -78.31 17.44 12.85
N SER A 369 -79.48 16.84 13.07
CA SER A 369 -80.48 17.31 14.05
C SER A 369 -80.12 16.93 15.49
N HIS A 370 -79.02 16.22 15.69
CA HIS A 370 -78.49 15.76 16.97
C HIS A 370 -76.98 16.00 17.02
N ALA A 371 -76.41 15.96 18.23
CA ALA A 371 -74.97 16.10 18.41
C ALA A 371 -74.22 14.94 17.74
N VAL A 372 -73.23 15.27 16.91
CA VAL A 372 -72.30 14.33 16.29
C VAL A 372 -70.87 14.68 16.72
N VAL A 373 -70.03 13.66 16.91
CA VAL A 373 -68.62 13.83 17.27
C VAL A 373 -67.77 13.28 16.11
N PRO A 374 -67.23 14.14 15.23
CA PRO A 374 -66.35 13.68 14.18
C PRO A 374 -65.01 13.19 14.75
N THR A 375 -64.45 12.16 14.14
CA THR A 375 -63.14 11.61 14.51
C THR A 375 -62.13 11.89 13.42
N LEU A 376 -61.05 12.59 13.77
CA LEU A 376 -59.89 12.79 12.92
C LEU A 376 -59.00 11.54 12.97
N VAL A 377 -58.76 10.91 11.83
CA VAL A 377 -57.86 9.77 11.68
C VAL A 377 -56.70 10.18 10.79
N ILE A 378 -55.49 10.15 11.35
CA ILE A 378 -54.22 10.36 10.65
C ILE A 378 -53.56 8.99 10.51
N LYS A 379 -53.23 8.58 9.29
CA LYS A 379 -52.54 7.30 9.01
C LYS A 379 -51.23 7.53 8.30
#